data_AF-A0A9D7D813-F1
#
_entry.id   AF-A0A9D7D813-F1
#
_cell.length_a   1.000
_cell.length_b   1.000
_cell.length_c   1.000
_cell.angle_alpha   90.00
_cell.angle_beta   90.00
_cell.angle_gamma   90.00
#
_symmetry.space_group_name_H-M   'P 1'
#
loop_
_entity.id
_entity.type
_entity.pdbx_description
1 polymer ?
#
loop_
_entity_poly.entity_id
_entity_poly.type
_entity_poly.pdbx_seq_one_letter_code
_entity_poly.pdbx_strand_id
1 'polypeptide(L)'
;MIRLLALGALFFASACSPHVARCDFTHTREITFTGGVTADRVTVRTFGASCDKAIGIYEIIDGEGFPIWAWATPLPRAFGDVFKAEEPERVETFLEEWSQPAIMTTQTAPEWDQLAPGQTTLDELTYADIRARDLPMLCHFSGTARQTCVFWEPVAGGAGHLFDRDVEETVE
;
A
#
# COMPACT_ATOMS: atom_id res chain seq x y z
N MET A 1 15.77 54.47 -41.01
CA MET A 1 15.24 54.58 -39.64
C MET A 1 13.86 53.92 -39.60
N ILE A 2 13.59 53.11 -38.57
CA ILE A 2 12.28 52.57 -38.15
C ILE A 2 11.74 51.36 -38.96
N ARG A 3 12.29 50.16 -38.72
CA ARG A 3 11.62 48.86 -38.96
C ARG A 3 12.30 47.75 -38.15
N LEU A 4 12.16 47.74 -36.82
CA LEU A 4 12.67 46.63 -35.96
C LEU A 4 12.20 46.77 -34.50
N LEU A 5 10.90 47.00 -34.26
CA LEU A 5 10.36 47.08 -32.88
C LEU A 5 8.91 46.58 -32.88
N ALA A 6 8.68 45.26 -33.00
CA ALA A 6 7.32 44.72 -32.88
C ALA A 6 7.22 43.22 -32.51
N LEU A 7 8.24 42.58 -31.94
CA LEU A 7 8.20 41.12 -31.69
C LEU A 7 8.70 40.66 -30.31
N GLY A 8 8.57 41.48 -29.27
CA GLY A 8 9.18 41.20 -27.96
C GLY A 8 8.27 41.12 -26.73
N ALA A 9 6.94 41.15 -26.86
CA ALA A 9 6.07 41.42 -25.70
C ALA A 9 4.94 40.41 -25.42
N LEU A 10 4.97 39.21 -26.00
CA LEU A 10 3.87 38.22 -25.83
C LEU A 10 4.25 36.91 -25.13
N PHE A 11 5.45 36.79 -24.56
CA PHE A 11 5.92 35.53 -23.95
C PHE A 11 5.94 35.48 -22.41
N PHE A 12 5.50 36.53 -21.71
CA PHE A 12 5.57 36.56 -20.23
C PHE A 12 4.26 36.27 -19.49
N ALA A 13 3.17 35.93 -20.17
CA ALA A 13 1.86 35.74 -19.52
C ALA A 13 1.53 34.28 -19.13
N SER A 14 2.41 33.31 -19.38
CA SER A 14 2.12 31.88 -19.12
C SER A 14 2.75 31.31 -17.84
N ALA A 15 3.40 32.11 -17.01
CA ALA A 15 4.18 31.60 -15.86
C ALA A 15 3.41 31.46 -14.53
N CYS A 16 2.09 31.68 -14.51
CA CYS A 16 1.28 31.55 -13.29
C CYS A 16 0.00 30.76 -13.54
N SER A 17 0.11 29.55 -14.06
CA SER A 17 -0.94 28.56 -13.81
C SER A 17 -0.74 28.04 -12.39
N PRO A 18 -1.75 28.10 -11.50
CA PRO A 18 -1.64 27.46 -10.19
C PRO A 18 -1.36 25.98 -10.43
N HIS A 19 -0.19 25.52 -10.00
CA HIS A 19 0.13 24.11 -10.06
C HIS A 19 -0.73 23.45 -8.99
N VAL A 20 -1.86 22.87 -9.40
CA VAL A 20 -2.65 22.01 -8.51
C VAL A 20 -1.72 20.86 -8.15
N ALA A 21 -1.25 20.82 -6.90
CA ALA A 21 -0.37 19.77 -6.41
C ALA A 21 -1.13 18.44 -6.51
N ARG A 22 -0.77 17.62 -7.49
CA ARG A 22 -1.31 16.27 -7.66
C ARG A 22 -0.70 15.36 -6.60
N CYS A 23 -1.46 14.37 -6.15
CA CYS A 23 -0.97 13.41 -5.17
C CYS A 23 -0.51 12.13 -5.87
N ASP A 24 0.52 12.25 -6.69
CA ASP A 24 1.07 11.15 -7.50
C ASP A 24 2.46 10.76 -6.95
N PHE A 25 2.48 9.98 -5.87
CA PHE A 25 3.70 9.51 -5.21
C PHE A 25 3.86 8.00 -5.40
N THR A 26 5.08 7.50 -5.33
CA THR A 26 5.38 6.07 -5.41
C THR A 26 6.62 5.76 -4.57
N HIS A 27 6.55 4.68 -3.80
CA HIS A 27 7.66 4.13 -3.07
C HIS A 27 7.72 2.62 -3.30
N THR A 28 8.93 2.08 -3.47
CA THR A 28 9.13 0.64 -3.66
C THR A 28 10.22 0.13 -2.74
N ARG A 29 9.98 -1.06 -2.17
CA ARG A 29 10.93 -1.74 -1.31
C ARG A 29 11.07 -3.22 -1.69
N GLU A 30 12.28 -3.74 -1.57
CA GLU A 30 12.55 -5.18 -1.69
C GLU A 30 12.21 -5.90 -0.38
N ILE A 31 11.60 -7.07 -0.49
CA ILE A 31 11.22 -7.92 0.64
C ILE A 31 11.49 -9.40 0.31
N THR A 32 11.36 -10.27 1.30
CA THR A 32 11.47 -11.73 1.14
C THR A 32 10.18 -12.38 1.61
N PHE A 33 9.26 -12.64 0.69
CA PHE A 33 7.92 -13.17 0.98
C PHE A 33 7.67 -14.54 0.32
N THR A 34 7.92 -14.67 -0.98
CA THR A 34 7.69 -15.92 -1.73
C THR A 34 8.82 -16.94 -1.57
N GLY A 35 10.01 -16.50 -1.15
CA GLY A 35 11.19 -17.34 -0.95
C GLY A 35 11.97 -17.65 -2.25
N GLY A 36 11.68 -16.95 -3.34
CA GLY A 36 12.40 -17.07 -4.61
C GLY A 36 13.86 -16.61 -4.57
N VAL A 37 14.60 -16.86 -5.66
CA VAL A 37 16.02 -16.46 -5.81
C VAL A 37 16.17 -14.93 -5.87
N THR A 38 15.24 -14.28 -6.57
CA THR A 38 15.15 -12.83 -6.64
C THR A 38 14.21 -12.34 -5.54
N ALA A 39 14.54 -11.20 -4.92
CA ALA A 39 13.69 -10.58 -3.92
C ALA A 39 12.35 -10.14 -4.52
N ASP A 40 11.27 -10.29 -3.74
CA ASP A 40 9.97 -9.73 -4.08
C ASP A 40 9.98 -8.22 -3.82
N ARG A 41 8.96 -7.52 -4.31
CA ARG A 41 8.83 -6.07 -4.18
C ARG A 41 7.46 -5.67 -3.66
N VAL A 42 7.46 -4.77 -2.68
CA VAL A 42 6.28 -4.01 -2.30
C VAL A 42 6.35 -2.66 -2.98
N THR A 43 5.32 -2.30 -3.74
CA THR A 43 5.16 -0.95 -4.29
C THR A 43 3.91 -0.33 -3.71
N VAL A 44 4.08 0.82 -3.06
CA VAL A 44 2.94 1.65 -2.64
C VAL A 44 2.93 2.91 -3.48
N ARG A 45 1.75 3.31 -3.93
CA ARG A 45 1.59 4.51 -4.76
C ARG A 45 0.28 5.20 -4.50
N THR A 46 0.26 6.49 -4.75
CA THR A 46 -0.95 7.31 -4.71
C THR A 46 -1.23 7.89 -6.07
N PHE A 47 -2.50 8.16 -6.35
CA PHE A 47 -2.88 9.00 -7.47
C PHE A 47 -4.16 9.77 -7.15
N GLY A 48 -4.22 11.03 -7.56
CA GLY A 48 -5.37 11.89 -7.28
C GLY A 48 -5.14 13.35 -7.63
N ALA A 49 -6.25 14.11 -7.72
CA ALA A 49 -6.21 15.55 -7.96
C ALA A 49 -5.58 16.33 -6.79
N SER A 50 -5.62 15.77 -5.58
CA SER A 50 -5.06 16.28 -4.33
C SER A 50 -4.99 15.13 -3.31
N CYS A 51 -4.21 15.25 -2.23
CA CYS A 51 -3.98 14.14 -1.31
C CYS A 51 -5.20 13.77 -0.43
N ASP A 52 -6.08 14.72 -0.16
CA ASP A 52 -7.40 14.50 0.45
C ASP A 52 -8.40 13.83 -0.53
N LYS A 53 -8.02 13.64 -1.79
CA LYS A 53 -8.83 12.99 -2.85
C LYS A 53 -8.02 11.96 -3.62
N ALA A 54 -7.05 11.34 -2.95
CA ALA A 54 -6.17 10.34 -3.54
C ALA A 54 -6.63 8.92 -3.23
N ILE A 55 -6.35 8.02 -4.17
CA ILE A 55 -6.41 6.57 -3.96
C ILE A 55 -4.98 6.11 -3.66
N GLY A 56 -4.83 5.33 -2.60
CA GLY A 56 -3.61 4.58 -2.31
C GLY A 56 -3.72 3.17 -2.86
N ILE A 57 -2.61 2.66 -3.40
CA ILE A 57 -2.47 1.29 -3.88
C ILE A 57 -1.24 0.68 -3.23
N TYR A 58 -1.39 -0.52 -2.69
CA TYR A 58 -0.35 -1.39 -2.18
C TYR A 58 -0.28 -2.62 -3.09
N GLU A 59 0.85 -2.86 -3.73
CA GLU A 59 1.09 -3.96 -4.67
C GLU A 59 2.26 -4.81 -4.18
N ILE A 60 2.13 -6.14 -4.32
CA ILE A 60 3.24 -7.09 -4.15
C ILE A 60 3.51 -7.73 -5.50
N ILE A 61 4.77 -7.67 -5.92
CA ILE A 61 5.28 -8.29 -7.14
C ILE A 61 6.33 -9.31 -6.72
N ASP A 62 6.27 -10.53 -7.23
CA ASP A 62 7.26 -11.56 -6.91
C ASP A 62 8.62 -11.30 -7.58
N GLY A 63 9.63 -12.08 -7.22
CA GLY A 63 10.96 -12.00 -7.80
C GLY A 63 11.06 -12.24 -9.31
N GLU A 64 10.00 -12.77 -9.95
CA GLU A 64 9.92 -12.98 -11.40
C GLU A 64 9.22 -11.82 -12.13
N GLY A 65 8.61 -10.89 -11.38
CA GLY A 65 7.92 -9.72 -11.90
C GLY A 65 6.41 -9.90 -12.04
N PHE A 66 5.82 -10.96 -11.48
CA PHE A 66 4.37 -11.16 -11.51
C PHE A 66 3.69 -10.48 -10.33
N PRO A 67 2.61 -9.71 -10.55
CA PRO A 67 1.81 -9.18 -9.45
C PRO A 67 1.05 -10.33 -8.76
N ILE A 68 1.27 -10.48 -7.46
CA ILE A 68 0.68 -11.57 -6.66
C ILE A 68 -0.35 -11.06 -5.64
N TRP A 69 -0.31 -9.78 -5.27
CA TRP A 69 -1.30 -9.15 -4.40
C TRP A 69 -1.46 -7.68 -4.72
N ALA A 70 -2.69 -7.17 -4.56
CA ALA A 70 -2.96 -5.75 -4.61
C ALA A 70 -4.08 -5.37 -3.63
N TRP A 71 -3.93 -4.22 -2.99
CA TRP A 71 -4.95 -3.60 -2.16
C TRP A 71 -5.06 -2.12 -2.51
N ALA A 72 -6.29 -1.61 -2.64
CA ALA A 72 -6.55 -0.25 -3.05
C ALA A 72 -7.69 0.38 -2.26
N THR A 73 -7.54 1.65 -1.90
CA THR A 73 -8.55 2.38 -1.13
C THR A 73 -8.45 3.89 -1.35
N PRO A 74 -9.54 4.66 -1.21
CA PRO A 74 -9.42 6.10 -0.94
C PRO A 74 -8.65 6.33 0.36
N LEU A 75 -7.54 7.08 0.30
CA LEU A 75 -6.68 7.30 1.47
C LEU A 75 -7.43 7.86 2.70
N PRO A 76 -8.30 8.89 2.56
CA PRO A 76 -9.02 9.42 3.72
C PRO A 76 -9.97 8.40 4.36
N ARG A 77 -10.46 7.43 3.58
CA ARG A 77 -11.37 6.40 4.10
C ARG A 77 -10.64 5.41 5.01
N ALA A 78 -9.44 4.99 4.61
CA ALA A 78 -8.68 3.99 5.37
C ALA A 78 -7.87 4.59 6.51
N PHE A 79 -7.29 5.77 6.27
CA PHE A 79 -6.30 6.36 7.16
C PHE A 79 -6.77 7.68 7.80
N GLY A 80 -8.02 8.09 7.55
CA GLY A 80 -8.59 9.32 8.10
C GLY A 80 -7.96 10.60 7.55
N ASP A 81 -8.03 11.67 8.33
CA ASP A 81 -7.63 13.03 7.91
C ASP A 81 -6.11 13.28 7.97
N VAL A 82 -5.30 12.23 7.87
CA VAL A 82 -3.82 12.31 7.83
C VAL A 82 -3.35 12.98 6.53
N PHE A 83 -4.14 12.87 5.46
CA PHE A 83 -3.80 13.36 4.13
C PHE A 83 -4.56 14.65 3.81
N LYS A 84 -3.94 15.78 4.12
CA LYS A 84 -4.45 17.11 3.76
C LYS A 84 -3.91 17.55 2.41
N ALA A 85 -4.65 18.42 1.72
CA ALA A 85 -4.26 18.89 0.39
C ALA A 85 -2.94 19.69 0.40
N GLU A 86 -2.63 20.37 1.51
CA GLU A 86 -1.50 21.29 1.65
C GLU A 86 -0.22 20.63 2.21
N GLU A 87 -0.24 19.34 2.55
CA GLU A 87 0.86 18.63 3.22
C GLU A 87 1.39 17.42 2.40
N PRO A 88 1.89 17.60 1.15
CA PRO A 88 2.34 16.50 0.30
C PRO A 88 3.53 15.73 0.87
N GLU A 89 4.45 16.39 1.55
CA GLU A 89 5.66 15.78 2.15
C GLU A 89 5.30 14.67 3.16
N ARG A 90 4.18 14.85 3.88
CA ARG A 90 3.66 13.86 4.83
C ARG A 90 3.23 12.56 4.14
N VAL A 91 2.81 12.65 2.88
CA VAL A 91 2.38 11.48 2.10
C VAL A 91 3.58 10.62 1.74
N GLU A 92 4.72 11.22 1.39
CA GLU A 92 5.94 10.47 1.08
C GLU A 92 6.43 9.67 2.30
N THR A 93 6.51 10.31 3.48
CA THR A 93 6.87 9.62 4.73
C THR A 93 5.90 8.47 5.03
N PHE A 94 4.60 8.72 4.88
CA PHE A 94 3.60 7.66 5.05
C PHE A 94 3.83 6.50 4.07
N LEU A 95 4.11 6.76 2.79
CA LEU A 95 4.37 5.70 1.81
C LEU A 95 5.63 4.90 2.15
N GLU A 96 6.68 5.57 2.62
CA GLU A 96 7.89 4.90 3.09
C GLU A 96 7.57 3.92 4.22
N GLU A 97 6.78 4.32 5.23
CA GLU A 97 6.34 3.46 6.33
C GLU A 97 5.38 2.37 5.86
N TRP A 98 4.40 2.70 5.02
CA TRP A 98 3.40 1.76 4.53
C TRP A 98 4.02 0.65 3.71
N SER A 99 5.12 0.92 3.00
CA SER A 99 5.87 -0.07 2.23
C SER A 99 6.60 -1.14 3.06
N GLN A 100 6.53 -1.05 4.40
CA GLN A 100 7.24 -1.93 5.33
C GLN A 100 6.26 -2.89 6.01
N PRO A 101 5.91 -4.01 5.37
CA PRO A 101 5.01 -4.97 6.00
C PRO A 101 5.73 -5.77 7.08
N ALA A 102 4.94 -6.35 7.99
CA ALA A 102 5.42 -7.36 8.91
C ALA A 102 5.45 -8.73 8.21
N ILE A 103 6.62 -9.34 8.12
CA ILE A 103 6.80 -10.68 7.53
C ILE A 103 6.86 -11.71 8.67
N MET A 104 6.05 -12.75 8.55
CA MET A 104 5.87 -13.80 9.55
C MET A 104 5.38 -15.09 8.87
N THR A 105 4.86 -16.04 9.62
CA THR A 105 4.29 -17.27 9.06
C THR A 105 2.84 -17.46 9.51
N THR A 106 2.07 -18.25 8.77
CA THR A 106 0.66 -18.50 9.07
C THR A 106 0.44 -19.16 10.43
N GLN A 107 1.43 -19.87 11.00
CA GLN A 107 1.35 -20.43 12.35
C GLN A 107 1.22 -19.37 13.45
N THR A 108 1.72 -18.15 13.20
CA THR A 108 1.62 -17.03 14.15
C THR A 108 0.24 -16.36 14.15
N ALA A 109 -0.63 -16.71 13.20
CA ALA A 109 -2.00 -16.24 13.17
C ALA A 109 -2.78 -16.74 14.41
N PRO A 110 -3.81 -16.00 14.87
CA PRO A 110 -4.64 -16.43 16.00
C PRO A 110 -5.35 -17.76 15.71
N GLU A 111 -5.74 -18.47 16.77
CA GLU A 111 -6.64 -19.61 16.63
C GLU A 111 -8.05 -19.15 16.22
N TRP A 112 -8.86 -20.06 15.66
CA TRP A 112 -10.19 -19.71 15.15
C TRP A 112 -11.11 -19.09 16.20
N ASP A 113 -11.07 -19.58 17.44
CA ASP A 113 -11.87 -19.09 18.56
C ASP A 113 -11.44 -17.69 19.06
N GLN A 114 -10.28 -17.21 18.61
CA GLN A 114 -9.75 -15.88 18.90
C GLN A 114 -10.11 -14.86 17.80
N LEU A 115 -10.66 -15.31 16.66
CA LEU A 115 -11.08 -14.42 15.58
C LEU A 115 -12.42 -13.76 15.90
N ALA A 116 -12.48 -12.44 15.73
CA ALA A 116 -13.73 -11.71 15.72
C ALA A 116 -14.50 -11.97 14.40
N PRO A 117 -15.84 -11.94 14.43
CA PRO A 117 -16.65 -12.10 13.23
C PRO A 117 -16.24 -11.14 12.11
N GLY A 118 -15.99 -11.69 10.91
CA GLY A 118 -15.62 -10.92 9.72
C GLY A 118 -14.14 -10.58 9.60
N GLN A 119 -13.27 -11.04 10.50
CA GLN A 119 -11.82 -10.90 10.33
C GLN A 119 -11.26 -11.78 9.20
N THR A 120 -11.94 -12.87 8.86
CA THR A 120 -11.59 -13.70 7.70
C THR A 120 -12.83 -14.01 6.88
N THR A 121 -12.61 -14.29 5.60
CA THR A 121 -13.64 -14.79 4.68
C THR A 121 -13.58 -16.31 4.51
N LEU A 122 -12.57 -16.96 5.10
CA LEU A 122 -12.38 -18.40 5.07
C LEU A 122 -13.31 -19.09 6.08
N ASP A 123 -13.66 -20.35 5.80
CA ASP A 123 -14.27 -21.21 6.80
C ASP A 123 -13.22 -21.75 7.79
N GLU A 124 -13.69 -22.26 8.93
CA GLU A 124 -12.86 -22.75 10.04
C GLU A 124 -11.84 -23.80 9.59
N LEU A 125 -12.27 -24.76 8.77
CA LEU A 125 -11.41 -25.87 8.37
C LEU A 125 -10.30 -25.37 7.44
N THR A 126 -10.65 -24.53 6.46
CA THR A 126 -9.67 -23.93 5.55
C THR A 126 -8.68 -23.03 6.28
N TYR A 127 -9.16 -22.21 7.21
CA TYR A 127 -8.29 -21.33 8.01
C TYR A 127 -7.30 -22.14 8.86
N ALA A 128 -7.80 -23.16 9.57
CA ALA A 128 -6.97 -24.01 10.42
C ALA A 128 -5.93 -24.80 9.60
N ASP A 129 -6.28 -25.27 8.40
CA ASP A 129 -5.34 -25.92 7.49
C ASP A 129 -4.21 -24.97 7.06
N ILE A 130 -4.54 -23.78 6.55
CA ILE A 130 -3.54 -22.79 6.11
C ILE A 130 -2.62 -22.39 7.27
N ARG A 131 -3.18 -22.21 8.47
CA ARG A 131 -2.42 -21.92 9.69
C ARG A 131 -1.44 -23.04 10.05
N ALA A 132 -1.88 -24.29 9.99
CA ALA A 132 -1.04 -25.45 10.33
C ALA A 132 0.14 -25.67 9.36
N ARG A 133 0.05 -25.13 8.14
CA ARG A 133 1.03 -25.35 7.06
C ARG A 133 2.27 -24.46 7.10
N ASP A 134 2.35 -23.52 8.05
CA ASP A 134 3.52 -22.63 8.22
C ASP A 134 3.93 -21.86 6.96
N LEU A 135 2.94 -21.39 6.20
CA LEU A 135 3.20 -20.68 4.97
C LEU A 135 3.75 -19.28 5.26
N PRO A 136 4.52 -18.67 4.33
CA PRO A 136 4.89 -17.27 4.46
C PRO A 136 3.65 -16.40 4.57
N MET A 137 3.66 -15.46 5.51
CA MET A 137 2.59 -14.50 5.75
C MET A 137 3.15 -13.09 5.83
N LEU A 138 2.42 -12.15 5.27
CA LEU A 138 2.77 -10.73 5.23
C LEU A 138 1.57 -9.92 5.68
N CYS A 139 1.74 -9.06 6.68
CA CYS A 139 0.70 -8.14 7.14
C CYS A 139 1.06 -6.69 6.79
N HIS A 140 0.19 -6.02 6.05
CA HIS A 140 0.35 -4.60 5.71
C HIS A 140 -0.80 -3.78 6.29
N PHE A 141 -0.58 -2.49 6.55
CA PHE A 141 -1.65 -1.61 7.00
C PHE A 141 -2.75 -1.50 5.94
N SER A 142 -4.00 -1.61 6.40
CA SER A 142 -5.23 -1.37 5.63
C SER A 142 -6.10 -0.28 6.26
N GLY A 143 -5.64 0.29 7.37
CA GLY A 143 -6.12 1.52 7.98
C GLY A 143 -5.18 1.98 9.10
N THR A 144 -5.55 3.03 9.85
CA THR A 144 -4.68 3.60 10.92
C THR A 144 -4.35 2.61 12.03
N ALA A 145 -5.29 1.74 12.39
CA ALA A 145 -5.12 0.73 13.44
C ALA A 145 -5.46 -0.68 12.96
N ARG A 146 -5.45 -0.92 11.64
CA ARG A 146 -5.82 -2.20 11.03
C ARG A 146 -4.77 -2.67 10.04
N GLN A 147 -4.53 -3.97 10.05
CA GLN A 147 -3.69 -4.65 9.09
C GLN A 147 -4.45 -5.78 8.40
N THR A 148 -4.14 -5.97 7.13
CA THR A 148 -4.58 -7.11 6.33
C THR A 148 -3.39 -8.05 6.17
N CYS A 149 -3.58 -9.30 6.58
CA CYS A 149 -2.58 -10.35 6.50
C CYS A 149 -2.87 -11.28 5.33
N VAL A 150 -1.87 -11.49 4.50
CA VAL A 150 -1.92 -12.34 3.31
C VAL A 150 -0.89 -13.45 3.40
N PHE A 151 -1.25 -14.64 2.96
CA PHE A 151 -0.33 -15.78 2.89
C PHE A 151 0.08 -16.06 1.46
N TRP A 152 1.24 -16.67 1.26
CA TRP A 152 1.70 -17.19 -0.03
C TRP A 152 1.60 -18.72 -0.07
N GLU A 153 0.91 -19.24 -1.08
CA GLU A 153 0.81 -20.67 -1.36
C GLU A 153 1.73 -21.05 -2.53
N PRO A 154 2.92 -21.61 -2.29
CA PRO A 154 3.86 -21.91 -3.36
C PRO A 154 3.37 -23.00 -4.32
N VAL A 155 2.55 -23.95 -3.85
CA VAL A 155 2.06 -25.06 -4.70
C VAL A 155 1.00 -24.57 -5.69
N ALA A 156 0.17 -23.62 -5.26
CA ALA A 156 -0.86 -22.99 -6.10
C ALA A 156 -0.31 -21.79 -6.89
N GLY A 157 0.85 -21.26 -6.50
CA GLY A 157 1.44 -20.06 -7.10
C GLY A 157 0.59 -18.81 -6.86
N GLY A 158 -0.02 -18.68 -5.68
CA GLY A 158 -0.96 -17.58 -5.40
C GLY A 158 -0.89 -17.06 -3.97
N ALA A 159 -1.15 -15.76 -3.81
CA ALA A 159 -1.38 -15.16 -2.50
C ALA A 159 -2.87 -15.10 -2.17
N GLY A 160 -3.21 -15.23 -0.90
CA GLY A 160 -4.58 -15.16 -0.41
C GLY A 160 -4.71 -14.32 0.85
N HIS A 161 -5.88 -13.70 1.05
CA HIS A 161 -6.24 -13.11 2.34
C HIS A 161 -6.35 -14.20 3.39
N LEU A 162 -5.62 -14.08 4.50
CA LEU A 162 -5.80 -14.97 5.65
C LEU A 162 -6.79 -14.36 6.64
N PHE A 163 -6.47 -13.17 7.15
CA PHE A 163 -7.29 -12.45 8.11
C PHE A 163 -6.90 -10.97 8.21
N ASP A 164 -7.80 -10.18 8.78
CA ASP A 164 -7.53 -8.82 9.23
C ASP A 164 -7.32 -8.79 10.75
N ARG A 165 -6.39 -7.96 11.21
CA ARG A 165 -6.10 -7.75 12.63
C ARG A 165 -6.06 -6.28 12.98
N ASP A 166 -6.34 -5.99 14.25
CA ASP A 166 -6.06 -4.68 14.81
C ASP A 166 -4.56 -4.60 15.16
N VAL A 167 -4.00 -3.39 15.12
CA VAL A 167 -2.62 -3.14 15.54
C VAL A 167 -2.66 -2.77 17.01
N GLU A 168 -1.96 -3.55 17.85
CA GLU A 168 -1.79 -3.19 19.25
C GLU A 168 -1.00 -1.87 19.33
N GLU A 169 -1.61 -0.82 19.91
CA GLU A 169 -0.88 0.40 20.25
C GLU A 169 0.16 0.02 21.33
N THR A 170 1.44 0.02 20.95
CA THR A 170 2.51 0.02 21.94
C THR A 170 2.50 1.39 22.62
N VAL A 171 1.80 1.49 23.75
CA VAL A 171 1.90 2.64 24.63
C VAL A 171 3.30 2.61 25.25
N GLU A 172 4.22 3.41 24.70
CA GLU A 172 5.50 3.74 25.36
C GLU A 172 5.30 4.75 26.48
#